data_AF-A0A950AM97-F1
#
_entry.id   AF-A0A950AM97-F1
#
_cell.length_a   1.000
_cell.length_b   1.000
_cell.length_c   1.000
_cell.angle_alpha   90.00
_cell.angle_beta   90.00
_cell.angle_gamma   90.00
#
_symmetry.space_group_name_H-M   'P 1'
#
loop_
_entity.id
_entity.type
_entity.pdbx_description
1 polymer ?
#
loop_
_entity_poly.entity_id
_entity_poly.type
_entity_poly.pdbx_seq_one_letter_code
_entity_poly.pdbx_strand_id
1 'polypeptide(L)'
;RLAAELEALGDPAGRPIGTRALKPEHLYRIVRGAAPPDLPVYFGDLRWRSVGTVGIGQVHTFENDTGPDDANHAPDGLLIATGPGIAPRGPIPGMQLMDVTPTILRLFGLEVPGDLQGRVIDAVIAPQVSYA
;
A
#
# COMPACT_ATOMS: atom_id res chain seq x y z
N ARG A 1 -18.49 15.20 9.33
CA ARG A 1 -19.44 14.40 10.14
C ARG A 1 -19.21 12.91 9.91
N LEU A 2 -19.52 12.37 8.72
CA LEU A 2 -19.35 10.92 8.43
C LEU A 2 -17.97 10.35 8.76
N ALA A 3 -16.88 10.98 8.30
CA ALA A 3 -15.51 10.52 8.59
C ALA A 3 -15.25 10.37 10.10
N ALA A 4 -15.60 11.39 10.89
CA ALA A 4 -15.44 11.36 12.34
C ALA A 4 -16.32 10.31 13.03
N GLU A 5 -17.55 10.10 12.54
CA GLU A 5 -18.44 9.05 13.05
C GLU A 5 -17.89 7.64 12.77
N LEU A 6 -17.29 7.43 11.60
CA LEU A 6 -16.61 6.17 11.24
C LEU A 6 -15.34 5.95 12.05
N GLU A 7 -14.54 7.01 12.27
CA GLU A 7 -13.32 6.94 13.10
C GLU A 7 -13.63 6.70 14.58
N ALA A 8 -14.80 7.15 15.06
CA ALA A 8 -15.27 6.91 16.42
C ALA A 8 -15.89 5.51 16.62
N LEU A 9 -16.14 4.74 15.55
CA LEU A 9 -16.67 3.38 15.66
C LEU A 9 -15.68 2.51 16.44
N GLY A 10 -16.12 2.01 17.60
CA GLY A 10 -15.38 1.05 18.41
C GLY A 10 -15.76 -0.39 18.09
N ASP A 11 -15.08 -1.33 18.73
CA ASP A 11 -15.40 -2.77 18.69
C ASP A 11 -16.72 -3.08 19.44
N PRO A 12 -17.15 -4.35 19.57
CA PRO A 12 -18.35 -4.69 20.34
C PRO A 12 -18.36 -4.25 21.80
N ALA A 13 -17.20 -3.97 22.40
CA ALA A 13 -17.06 -3.43 23.75
C ALA A 13 -16.94 -1.89 23.77
N GLY A 14 -17.05 -1.23 22.61
CA GLY A 14 -16.92 0.21 22.45
C GLY A 14 -15.47 0.71 22.48
N ARG A 15 -14.48 -0.17 22.44
CA ARG A 15 -13.07 0.23 22.44
C ARG A 15 -12.67 0.74 21.05
N PRO A 16 -11.95 1.87 20.94
CA PRO A 16 -11.50 2.36 19.64
C PRO A 16 -10.68 1.30 18.91
N ILE A 17 -11.03 1.03 17.66
CA ILE A 17 -10.29 0.05 16.84
C ILE A 17 -9.15 0.69 16.06
N GLY A 18 -9.09 2.03 15.97
CA GLY A 18 -8.11 2.76 15.16
C GLY A 18 -8.53 2.90 13.70
N THR A 19 -9.84 3.01 13.45
CA THR A 19 -10.36 3.30 12.10
C THR A 19 -9.81 4.63 11.59
N ARG A 20 -9.44 4.67 10.30
CA ARG A 20 -8.97 5.87 9.62
C ARG A 20 -9.81 6.13 8.38
N ALA A 21 -10.41 7.31 8.30
CA ALA A 21 -11.13 7.78 7.13
C ALA A 21 -10.23 8.77 6.37
N LEU A 22 -9.85 8.42 5.15
CA LEU A 22 -8.86 9.17 4.38
C LEU A 22 -9.55 9.94 3.28
N LYS A 23 -9.02 11.12 2.95
CA LYS A 23 -9.49 11.89 1.80
C LYS A 23 -8.57 11.67 0.60
N PRO A 24 -9.09 11.33 -0.58
CA PRO A 24 -8.28 11.15 -1.78
C PRO A 24 -7.37 12.34 -2.07
N GLU A 25 -7.85 13.57 -1.88
CA GLU A 25 -7.08 14.81 -2.09
C GLU A 25 -5.81 14.91 -1.22
N HIS A 26 -5.75 14.17 -0.10
CA HIS A 26 -4.59 14.12 0.79
C HIS A 26 -3.68 12.92 0.52
N LEU A 27 -4.15 11.92 -0.22
CA LEU A 27 -3.43 10.67 -0.49
C LEU A 27 -2.77 10.67 -1.87
N TYR A 28 -3.51 11.09 -2.89
CA TYR A 28 -3.07 11.02 -4.27
C TYR A 28 -2.40 12.32 -4.68
N ARG A 29 -1.28 12.21 -5.41
CA ARG A 29 -0.61 13.38 -6.01
C ARG A 29 -1.55 14.17 -6.92
N ILE A 30 -2.40 13.45 -7.67
CA ILE A 30 -3.42 14.02 -8.56
C ILE A 30 -4.63 13.10 -8.50
N VAL A 31 -5.79 13.65 -8.20
CA VAL A 31 -7.09 12.96 -8.33
C VAL A 31 -7.62 13.23 -9.74
N ARG A 32 -7.77 12.17 -10.57
CA ARG A 32 -8.24 12.28 -11.96
C ARG A 32 -9.64 11.67 -12.12
N GLY A 33 -10.63 12.49 -12.48
CA GLY A 33 -12.01 12.04 -12.67
C GLY A 33 -12.63 11.44 -11.40
N ALA A 34 -13.63 10.58 -11.56
CA ALA A 34 -14.32 9.88 -10.47
C ALA A 34 -13.62 8.57 -10.04
N ALA A 35 -12.31 8.44 -10.26
CA ALA A 35 -11.60 7.18 -10.08
C ALA A 35 -11.46 6.75 -8.59
N PRO A 36 -11.00 7.61 -7.64
CA PRO A 36 -10.98 7.22 -6.24
C PRO A 36 -12.37 7.35 -5.61
N PRO A 37 -12.72 6.49 -4.64
CA PRO A 37 -13.90 6.69 -3.82
C PRO A 37 -13.77 7.98 -3.01
N ASP A 38 -14.89 8.65 -2.69
CA ASP A 38 -14.88 9.92 -1.94
C ASP A 38 -14.26 9.80 -0.54
N LEU A 39 -14.26 8.59 0.04
CA LEU A 39 -13.74 8.33 1.38
C LEU A 39 -13.26 6.87 1.52
N PRO A 40 -11.98 6.58 1.24
CA PRO A 40 -11.35 5.35 1.69
C PRO A 40 -11.39 5.22 3.22
N VAL A 41 -11.77 4.05 3.72
CA VAL A 41 -11.84 3.78 5.17
C VAL A 41 -11.11 2.49 5.48
N TYR A 42 -10.15 2.57 6.40
CA TYR A 42 -9.43 1.41 6.92
C TYR A 42 -9.89 1.15 8.35
N PHE A 43 -10.63 0.05 8.56
CA PHE A 43 -11.15 -0.31 9.87
C PHE A 43 -10.08 -1.00 10.71
N GLY A 44 -9.79 -0.39 11.86
CA GLY A 44 -8.76 -0.81 12.80
C GLY A 44 -7.44 -1.27 12.19
N ASP A 45 -6.85 -0.41 11.35
CA ASP A 45 -5.57 -0.67 10.68
C ASP A 45 -5.53 -2.05 9.97
N LEU A 46 -6.57 -2.33 9.18
CA LEU A 46 -6.74 -3.56 8.42
C LEU A 46 -6.96 -4.82 9.27
N ARG A 47 -7.19 -4.70 10.58
CA ARG A 47 -7.63 -5.82 11.44
C ARG A 47 -9.11 -6.13 11.28
N TRP A 48 -9.88 -5.19 10.76
CA TRP A 48 -11.30 -5.34 10.46
C TRP A 48 -11.54 -5.06 8.98
N ARG A 49 -12.52 -5.75 8.39
CA ARG A 49 -12.95 -5.56 7.01
C ARG A 49 -14.47 -5.43 6.93
N SER A 50 -14.95 -4.75 5.89
CA SER A 50 -16.38 -4.77 5.57
C SER A 50 -16.79 -6.15 5.05
N VAL A 51 -17.98 -6.60 5.42
CA VAL A 51 -18.66 -7.77 4.83
C VAL A 51 -19.74 -7.32 3.86
N GLY A 52 -20.13 -8.19 2.92
CA GLY A 52 -21.20 -7.91 1.96
C GLY A 52 -22.61 -8.07 2.53
N THR A 53 -22.74 -8.53 3.77
CA THR A 53 -24.01 -8.86 4.42
C THR A 53 -24.59 -7.65 5.13
N VAL A 54 -25.89 -7.39 4.92
CA VAL A 54 -26.66 -6.34 5.60
C VAL A 54 -27.90 -6.92 6.25
N GLY A 55 -28.45 -6.24 7.26
CA GLY A 55 -29.71 -6.65 7.91
C GLY A 55 -29.57 -7.71 9.00
N ILE A 56 -28.36 -8.00 9.47
CA ILE A 56 -28.08 -9.00 10.52
C ILE A 56 -28.32 -8.48 11.96
N GLY A 57 -28.85 -7.27 12.13
CA GLY A 57 -29.16 -6.69 13.45
C GLY A 57 -27.95 -6.25 14.29
N GLN A 58 -26.73 -6.35 13.76
CA GLN A 58 -25.48 -5.97 14.41
C GLN A 58 -24.51 -5.31 13.41
N VAL A 59 -23.59 -4.48 13.92
CA VAL A 59 -22.58 -3.76 13.11
C VAL A 59 -21.30 -4.57 12.91
N HIS A 60 -20.93 -5.41 13.89
CA HIS A 60 -19.73 -6.25 13.84
C HIS A 60 -20.13 -7.72 13.63
N THR A 61 -19.35 -8.45 12.85
CA THR A 61 -19.42 -9.91 12.74
C THR A 61 -18.01 -10.48 12.73
N PHE A 62 -17.84 -11.67 13.31
CA PHE A 62 -16.60 -12.44 13.26
C PHE A 62 -16.66 -13.55 12.21
N GLU A 63 -17.83 -13.76 11.61
CA GLU A 63 -18.05 -14.68 10.51
C GLU A 63 -18.06 -13.91 9.21
N ASN A 64 -17.57 -14.55 8.15
CA ASN A 64 -17.63 -14.03 6.80
C ASN A 64 -18.18 -15.12 5.86
N ASP A 65 -18.56 -14.72 4.65
CA ASP A 65 -19.24 -15.60 3.68
C ASP A 65 -18.36 -16.75 3.13
N THR A 66 -17.05 -16.80 3.43
CA THR A 66 -16.07 -17.73 2.81
C THR A 66 -15.07 -18.41 3.76
N GLY A 67 -15.20 -18.27 5.08
CA GLY A 67 -14.26 -18.84 6.09
C GLY A 67 -13.13 -17.89 6.51
N PRO A 68 -12.35 -18.21 7.58
CA PRO A 68 -11.34 -17.32 8.12
C PRO A 68 -10.25 -17.03 7.09
N ASP A 69 -10.23 -15.81 6.58
CA ASP A 69 -9.15 -15.27 5.77
C ASP A 69 -8.50 -14.14 6.58
N ASP A 70 -7.33 -14.45 7.15
CA ASP A 70 -6.51 -13.51 7.91
C ASP A 70 -5.57 -12.71 7.00
N ALA A 71 -5.61 -12.92 5.68
CA ALA A 71 -4.83 -12.14 4.73
C ALA A 71 -5.59 -10.85 4.38
N ASN A 72 -5.24 -9.76 5.06
CA ASN A 72 -5.62 -8.43 4.60
C ASN A 72 -4.45 -7.73 3.88
N HIS A 73 -4.76 -6.67 3.14
CA HIS A 73 -3.75 -5.82 2.53
C HIS A 73 -2.78 -5.27 3.61
N ALA A 74 -1.57 -4.91 3.20
CA ALA A 74 -0.61 -4.21 4.05
C ALA A 74 -0.04 -3.02 3.26
N PRO A 75 0.25 -1.88 3.93
CA PRO A 75 0.90 -0.74 3.28
C PRO A 75 2.36 -1.03 2.96
N ASP A 76 3.00 -1.90 3.74
CA ASP A 76 4.40 -2.28 3.55
C ASP A 76 4.53 -3.45 2.57
N GLY A 77 5.36 -3.26 1.54
CA GLY A 77 5.69 -4.28 0.56
C GLY A 77 7.07 -4.90 0.79
N LEU A 78 7.38 -5.94 0.03
CA LEU A 78 8.70 -6.59 0.01
C LEU A 78 9.30 -6.55 -1.40
N LEU A 79 10.56 -6.14 -1.50
CA LEU A 79 11.36 -6.26 -2.72
C LEU A 79 12.46 -7.30 -2.49
N ILE A 80 12.51 -8.31 -3.35
CA ILE A 80 13.63 -9.25 -3.45
C ILE A 80 14.19 -9.14 -4.86
N ALA A 81 15.48 -8.85 -4.99
CA ALA A 81 16.15 -8.67 -6.27
C ALA A 81 17.38 -9.60 -6.35
N THR A 82 17.55 -10.27 -7.48
CA THR A 82 18.70 -11.13 -7.76
C THR A 82 18.97 -11.19 -9.27
N GLY A 83 20.24 -11.27 -9.65
CA GLY A 83 20.65 -11.39 -11.05
C GLY A 83 21.86 -10.53 -11.40
N PRO A 84 22.26 -10.51 -12.70
CA PRO A 84 23.34 -9.68 -13.19
C PRO A 84 23.10 -8.21 -12.89
N GLY A 85 24.15 -7.50 -12.44
CA GLY A 85 24.05 -6.07 -12.13
C GLY A 85 23.32 -5.75 -10.82
N ILE A 86 22.91 -6.74 -10.03
CA ILE A 86 22.31 -6.54 -8.71
C ILE A 86 23.35 -6.80 -7.63
N ALA A 87 23.55 -5.82 -6.74
CA ALA A 87 24.45 -5.97 -5.60
C ALA A 87 23.75 -6.73 -4.47
N PRO A 88 24.42 -7.71 -3.82
CA PRO A 88 23.89 -8.33 -2.62
C PRO A 88 23.79 -7.27 -1.51
N ARG A 89 22.56 -7.07 -1.03
CA ARG A 89 22.25 -6.09 0.01
C ARG A 89 21.30 -6.69 1.03
N GLY A 90 21.46 -6.27 2.29
CA GLY A 90 20.44 -6.48 3.31
C GLY A 90 19.22 -5.57 3.08
N PRO A 91 18.32 -5.45 4.07
CA PRO A 91 17.16 -4.58 3.98
C PRO A 91 17.53 -3.15 3.60
N ILE A 92 16.79 -2.57 2.65
CA ILE A 92 16.96 -1.18 2.19
C ILE A 92 15.70 -0.41 2.62
N PRO A 93 15.78 0.51 3.59
CA PRO A 93 14.61 1.27 4.04
C PRO A 93 14.25 2.39 3.06
N GLY A 94 13.01 2.88 3.15
CA GLY A 94 12.57 4.09 2.44
C GLY A 94 12.35 3.93 0.93
N MET A 95 12.23 2.69 0.46
CA MET A 95 11.79 2.38 -0.90
C MET A 95 10.29 2.58 -1.05
N GLN A 96 9.85 2.86 -2.27
CA GLN A 96 8.44 2.92 -2.65
C GLN A 96 8.18 1.92 -3.78
N LEU A 97 6.95 1.42 -3.89
CA LEU A 97 6.54 0.52 -4.99
C LEU A 97 6.86 1.13 -6.36
N MET A 98 6.70 2.45 -6.50
CA MET A 98 6.95 3.16 -7.75
C MET A 98 8.43 3.21 -8.16
N ASP A 99 9.35 2.90 -7.25
CA ASP A 99 10.79 2.87 -7.52
C ASP A 99 11.21 1.62 -8.33
N VAL A 100 10.34 0.61 -8.40
CA VAL A 100 10.63 -0.66 -9.09
C VAL A 100 10.83 -0.44 -10.60
N THR A 101 9.91 0.26 -11.27
CA THR A 101 9.98 0.51 -12.71
C THR A 101 11.26 1.24 -13.16
N PRO A 102 11.63 2.42 -12.61
CA PRO A 102 12.87 3.10 -13.02
C PRO A 102 14.12 2.27 -12.73
N THR A 103 14.10 1.47 -11.66
CA THR A 103 15.22 0.55 -11.33
C THR A 103 15.37 -0.54 -12.38
N ILE A 104 14.28 -1.17 -12.81
CA ILE A 104 14.30 -2.19 -13.88
C ILE A 104 14.79 -1.57 -15.18
N LEU A 105 14.26 -0.40 -15.59
CA LEU A 105 14.71 0.28 -16.82
C LEU A 105 16.22 0.53 -16.80
N ARG A 106 16.76 1.02 -15.68
CA ARG A 106 18.20 1.22 -15.51
C ARG A 106 19.00 -0.07 -15.61
N LEU A 107 18.55 -1.16 -14.99
CA LEU A 107 19.23 -2.46 -15.04
C LEU A 107 19.31 -3.03 -16.46
N PHE A 108 18.33 -2.71 -17.31
CA PHE A 108 18.28 -3.12 -18.72
C PHE A 108 18.98 -2.14 -19.67
N GLY A 109 19.63 -1.09 -19.15
CA GLY A 109 20.29 -0.08 -19.98
C GLY A 109 19.33 0.76 -20.81
N LEU A 110 18.06 0.83 -20.41
CA LEU A 110 17.03 1.62 -21.07
C LEU A 110 16.96 3.03 -20.47
N GLU A 111 16.50 3.98 -21.28
CA GLU A 111 16.20 5.33 -20.81
C GLU A 111 15.13 5.29 -19.71
N VAL A 112 15.36 6.05 -18.63
CA VAL A 112 14.41 6.21 -17.54
C VAL A 112 13.65 7.51 -17.78
N PRO A 113 12.34 7.47 -18.08
CA PRO A 113 11.55 8.69 -18.29
C PRO A 113 11.56 9.59 -17.04
N GLY A 114 11.77 10.89 -17.25
CA GLY A 114 11.87 11.87 -16.16
C GLY A 114 10.54 12.19 -15.46
N ASP A 115 9.41 11.74 -16.01
CA ASP A 115 8.07 11.94 -15.49
C ASP A 115 7.56 10.79 -14.61
N LEU A 116 8.37 9.72 -14.43
CA LEU A 116 8.06 8.66 -13.49
C LEU A 116 8.02 9.20 -12.05
N GLN A 117 7.06 8.72 -11.27
CA GLN A 117 6.90 9.12 -9.87
C GLN A 117 8.02 8.59 -8.95
N GLY A 118 8.47 7.36 -9.21
CA GLY A 118 9.54 6.73 -8.43
C GLY A 118 10.93 7.11 -8.93
N ARG A 119 11.93 6.69 -8.17
CA ARG A 119 13.35 6.90 -8.46
C ARG A 119 14.08 5.56 -8.56
N VAL A 120 15.23 5.57 -9.22
CA VAL A 120 16.12 4.40 -9.25
C VAL A 120 16.57 4.07 -7.82
N ILE A 121 16.49 2.80 -7.45
CA ILE A 121 17.02 2.29 -6.18
C ILE A 121 18.50 2.00 -6.40
N ASP A 122 19.35 3.03 -6.40
CA ASP A 122 20.79 2.86 -6.69
C ASP A 122 21.47 1.85 -5.77
N ALA A 123 20.96 1.70 -4.54
CA ALA A 123 21.46 0.74 -3.56
C ALA A 123 21.33 -0.73 -3.97
N VAL A 124 20.44 -1.09 -4.92
CA VAL A 124 20.38 -2.47 -5.46
C VAL A 124 21.26 -2.67 -6.68
N ILE A 125 21.79 -1.60 -7.28
CA ILE A 125 22.55 -1.68 -8.53
C ILE A 125 24.03 -1.87 -8.21
N ALA A 126 24.66 -2.86 -8.83
CA ALA A 126 26.09 -3.07 -8.73
C ALA A 126 26.85 -1.89 -9.37
N PRO A 127 27.98 -1.44 -8.78
CA PRO A 127 28.82 -0.43 -9.41
C PRO A 127 29.20 -0.84 -10.83
N GLN A 128 29.07 0.09 -11.78
CA GLN A 128 29.55 -0.13 -13.15
C GLN A 128 31.08 -0.25 -13.10
N VAL A 129 31.60 -1.44 -13.38
CA VAL A 129 33.04 -1.63 -13.56
C VAL A 129 33.37 -1.18 -14.98
N SER A 130 33.90 0.04 -15.14
CA SER A 130 34.46 0.47 -16.41
C SER A 130 35.69 -0.39 -16.70
N TYR A 131 35.61 -1.23 -17.73
CA TYR A 131 36.80 -1.75 -18.38
C TYR A 131 37.27 -0.67 -19.34
N ALA A 132 38.41 -0.04 -19.02
CA ALA A 132 39.18 0.79 -19.94
C ALA A 132 39.93 -0.08 -20.96
#